data_AF-A0A7K2S9P6-F1
#
_entry.id   AF-A0A7K2S9P6-F1
#
_cell.length_a   1.000
_cell.length_b   1.000
_cell.length_c   1.000
_cell.angle_alpha   90.00
_cell.angle_beta   90.00
_cell.angle_gamma   90.00
#
_symmetry.space_group_name_H-M   'P 1'
#
loop_
_entity.id
_entity.type
_entity.pdbx_description
1 polymer ?
#
loop_
_entity_poly.entity_id
_entity_poly.type
_entity_poly.pdbx_seq_one_letter_code
_entity_poly.pdbx_strand_id
1 'polypeptide(L)'
;MPSSQPKLNQDKTGTLEAFADTIVPGAKRNEQDRAVAGVVPWPGAVAAGALELLQTAATGMSDSLEAFADALNAHAERLHAQSRPDPAGEPAERDPGVPPFVALSFAERTRLVVILTAPGHPERHLWVSLALFSNMAFDTGAHLHTADAIAAGHPGLAALGFAPPSDDGQWRFSEFSYGRPLARLHPDTTPSGSLA
;
A
#
# COMPACT_ATOMS: atom_id res chain seq x y z
N MET A 1 -25.95 1.74 -10.45
CA MET A 1 -26.40 1.80 -9.04
C MET A 1 -25.25 2.39 -8.25
N PRO A 2 -25.40 3.52 -7.55
CA PRO A 2 -24.33 3.97 -6.64
C PRO A 2 -24.23 2.91 -5.54
N SER A 3 -23.08 2.24 -5.45
CA SER A 3 -22.78 1.32 -4.36
C SER A 3 -22.71 2.14 -3.08
N SER A 4 -23.74 2.03 -2.23
CA SER A 4 -23.68 2.51 -0.85
C SER A 4 -22.73 1.61 -0.07
N GLN A 5 -21.43 1.72 -0.34
CA GLN A 5 -20.43 1.06 0.48
C GLN A 5 -20.50 1.67 1.87
N PRO A 6 -20.60 0.86 2.94
CA PRO A 6 -20.56 1.37 4.29
C PRO A 6 -19.24 2.11 4.49
N LYS A 7 -19.34 3.36 4.94
CA LYS A 7 -18.18 4.19 5.22
C LYS A 7 -17.53 3.64 6.49
N LEU A 8 -16.30 3.16 6.37
CA LEU A 8 -15.49 2.72 7.52
C LEU A 8 -15.46 3.84 8.58
N ASN A 9 -15.58 3.45 9.85
CA ASN A 9 -15.36 4.38 10.94
C ASN A 9 -13.86 4.74 11.05
N GLN A 10 -13.54 5.79 11.81
CA GLN A 10 -12.18 6.32 11.91
C GLN A 10 -11.19 5.30 12.49
N ASP A 11 -11.60 4.46 13.44
CA ASP A 11 -10.75 3.44 14.06
C ASP A 11 -10.37 2.35 13.06
N LYS A 12 -11.32 1.92 12.23
CA LYS A 12 -11.12 0.93 11.16
C LYS A 12 -10.23 1.49 10.07
N THR A 13 -10.49 2.73 9.65
CA THR A 13 -9.62 3.48 8.73
C THR A 13 -8.19 3.54 9.26
N GLY A 14 -7.99 4.00 10.50
CA GLY A 14 -6.66 4.12 11.10
C GLY A 14 -5.94 2.77 11.21
N THR A 15 -6.68 1.69 11.49
CA THR A 15 -6.12 0.32 11.55
C THR A 15 -5.61 -0.13 10.17
N LEU A 16 -6.40 0.06 9.11
CA LEU A 16 -6.03 -0.33 7.75
C LEU A 16 -4.90 0.55 7.19
N GLU A 17 -4.93 1.86 7.45
CA GLU A 17 -3.85 2.78 7.12
C GLU A 17 -2.55 2.38 7.82
N ALA A 18 -2.60 2.03 9.11
CA ALA A 18 -1.43 1.56 9.85
C ALA A 18 -0.85 0.27 9.28
N PHE A 19 -1.70 -0.64 8.79
CA PHE A 19 -1.24 -1.83 8.10
C PHE A 19 -0.56 -1.47 6.77
N ALA A 20 -1.18 -0.62 5.95
CA ALA A 20 -0.62 -0.19 4.67
C ALA A 20 0.74 0.51 4.83
N ASP A 21 0.86 1.42 5.81
CA ASP A 21 2.12 2.06 6.20
C ASP A 21 3.18 1.06 6.69
N THR A 22 2.76 -0.05 7.31
CA THR A 22 3.71 -1.10 7.70
C THR A 22 4.32 -1.82 6.48
N ILE A 23 3.59 -1.90 5.36
CA ILE A 23 4.04 -2.55 4.12
C ILE A 23 4.91 -1.62 3.28
N VAL A 24 4.42 -0.40 2.98
CA VAL A 24 5.19 0.65 2.31
C VAL A 24 5.18 1.90 3.20
N PRO A 25 6.23 2.10 4.02
CA PRO A 25 6.24 3.15 5.03
C PRO A 25 6.27 4.54 4.41
N GLY A 26 5.63 5.48 5.10
CA GLY A 26 5.53 6.86 4.66
C GLY A 26 5.74 7.90 5.78
N ALA A 27 5.85 9.15 5.35
CA ALA A 27 5.85 10.32 6.21
C ALA A 27 4.46 10.57 6.82
N LYS A 28 4.43 10.98 8.09
CA LYS A 28 3.20 11.35 8.78
C LYS A 28 2.48 12.51 8.10
N ARG A 29 1.16 12.53 8.19
CA ARG A 29 0.33 13.68 7.77
C ARG A 29 0.51 14.88 8.70
N ASN A 30 0.74 14.62 9.99
CA ASN A 30 1.04 15.59 11.04
C ASN A 30 1.68 14.88 12.25
N GLU A 31 2.16 15.62 13.24
CA GLU A 31 2.85 15.04 14.41
C GLU A 31 1.96 14.07 15.22
N GLN A 32 0.65 14.29 15.22
CA GLN A 32 -0.34 13.49 15.96
C GLN A 32 -0.80 12.23 15.20
N ASP A 33 -0.39 12.05 13.94
CA ASP A 33 -0.73 10.87 13.16
C ASP A 33 -0.13 9.61 13.81
N ARG A 34 -1.01 8.72 14.27
CA ARG A 34 -0.62 7.43 14.86
C ARG A 34 -0.77 6.29 13.87
N ALA A 35 -1.59 6.44 12.83
CA ALA A 35 -1.77 5.40 11.82
C ALA A 35 -0.48 5.29 11.00
N VAL A 36 0.03 6.42 10.51
CA VAL A 36 1.33 6.48 9.83
C VAL A 36 2.44 6.62 10.86
N ALA A 37 3.39 5.69 10.87
CA ALA A 37 4.47 5.68 11.87
C ALA A 37 5.52 6.78 11.61
N GLY A 38 5.73 7.19 10.35
CA GLY A 38 6.70 8.23 10.02
C GLY A 38 8.15 7.77 10.05
N VAL A 39 8.42 6.48 9.83
CA VAL A 39 9.78 5.92 9.90
C VAL A 39 10.68 6.34 8.72
N VAL A 40 10.09 6.92 7.67
CA VAL A 40 10.78 7.50 6.53
C VAL A 40 10.22 8.90 6.22
N PRO A 41 11.03 9.81 5.63
CA PRO A 41 10.58 11.17 5.30
C PRO A 41 9.83 11.27 3.96
N TRP A 42 9.66 10.15 3.24
CA TRP A 42 9.05 10.11 1.92
C TRP A 42 7.60 9.61 1.98
N PRO A 43 6.74 9.90 0.99
CA PRO A 43 5.39 9.34 0.94
C PRO A 43 5.42 7.80 0.83
N GLY A 44 4.45 7.13 1.44
CA GLY A 44 4.27 5.67 1.42
C GLY A 44 2.91 5.24 0.88
N ALA A 45 2.49 4.00 1.17
CA ALA A 45 1.24 3.43 0.67
C ALA A 45 -0.01 4.26 1.04
N VAL A 46 -0.06 4.81 2.26
CA VAL A 46 -1.19 5.65 2.69
C VAL A 46 -1.31 6.91 1.83
N ALA A 47 -0.18 7.59 1.56
CA ALA A 47 -0.16 8.77 0.69
C ALA A 47 -0.43 8.42 -0.79
N ALA A 48 -0.16 7.18 -1.20
CA ALA A 48 -0.45 6.66 -2.53
C ALA A 48 -1.90 6.16 -2.70
N GLY A 49 -2.77 6.34 -1.70
CA GLY A 49 -4.18 5.99 -1.82
C GLY A 49 -4.49 4.50 -1.60
N ALA A 50 -3.77 3.83 -0.68
CA ALA A 50 -4.00 2.40 -0.42
C ALA A 50 -5.41 2.07 0.07
N LEU A 51 -6.01 2.93 0.89
CA LEU A 51 -7.35 2.70 1.40
C LEU A 51 -8.41 2.91 0.29
N GLU A 52 -8.20 3.90 -0.56
CA GLU A 52 -9.02 4.18 -1.73
C GLU A 52 -9.02 2.99 -2.69
N LEU A 53 -7.84 2.42 -2.97
CA LEU A 53 -7.73 1.19 -3.76
C LEU A 53 -8.50 0.02 -3.13
N LEU A 54 -8.30 -0.22 -1.84
CA LEU A 54 -8.96 -1.30 -1.10
C LEU A 54 -10.49 -1.20 -1.08
N GLN A 55 -11.03 0.02 -1.13
CA GLN A 55 -12.47 0.26 -1.22
C GLN A 55 -13.03 -0.02 -2.61
N THR A 56 -12.21 -0.11 -3.66
CA THR A 56 -12.73 -0.45 -4.99
C THR A 56 -13.24 -1.89 -5.05
N ALA A 57 -14.38 -2.10 -5.72
CA ALA A 57 -14.95 -3.44 -5.90
C ALA A 57 -14.02 -4.39 -6.68
N ALA A 58 -13.09 -3.84 -7.49
CA ALA A 58 -12.12 -4.60 -8.27
C ALA A 58 -11.15 -5.42 -7.40
N THR A 59 -10.95 -5.03 -6.13
CA THR A 59 -10.10 -5.80 -5.20
C THR A 59 -10.79 -7.05 -4.67
N GLY A 60 -12.13 -7.11 -4.71
CA GLY A 60 -12.93 -8.13 -4.04
C GLY A 60 -12.85 -8.08 -2.50
N MET A 61 -12.29 -7.02 -1.91
CA MET A 61 -12.07 -6.90 -0.46
C MET A 61 -12.95 -5.84 0.21
N SER A 62 -13.58 -4.94 -0.56
CA SER A 62 -14.30 -3.76 -0.05
C SER A 62 -15.29 -4.09 1.07
N ASP A 63 -16.03 -5.18 0.92
CA ASP A 63 -17.10 -5.56 1.84
C ASP A 63 -16.57 -6.23 3.12
N SER A 64 -15.29 -6.60 3.15
CA SER A 64 -14.64 -7.29 4.27
C SER A 64 -13.66 -6.40 5.04
N LEU A 65 -13.48 -5.13 4.66
CA LEU A 65 -12.48 -4.25 5.26
C LEU A 65 -12.67 -4.03 6.77
N GLU A 66 -13.92 -3.98 7.24
CA GLU A 66 -14.21 -3.91 8.68
C GLU A 66 -13.68 -5.15 9.42
N ALA A 67 -13.94 -6.34 8.87
CA ALA A 67 -13.49 -7.61 9.43
C ALA A 67 -11.95 -7.74 9.41
N PHE A 68 -11.29 -7.23 8.37
CA PHE A 68 -9.82 -7.14 8.33
C PHE A 68 -9.28 -6.29 9.48
N ALA A 69 -9.87 -5.12 9.72
CA ALA A 69 -9.45 -4.26 10.81
C ALA A 69 -9.77 -4.85 12.20
N ASP A 70 -10.90 -5.54 12.38
CA ASP A 70 -11.17 -6.33 13.60
C ASP A 70 -10.11 -7.40 13.83
N ALA A 71 -9.82 -8.19 12.80
CA ALA A 71 -8.85 -9.28 12.89
C ALA A 71 -7.43 -8.75 13.18
N LEU A 72 -7.01 -7.64 12.56
CA LEU A 72 -5.73 -6.99 12.86
C LEU A 72 -5.62 -6.56 14.32
N ASN A 73 -6.67 -5.91 14.84
CA ASN A 73 -6.70 -5.50 16.24
C ASN A 73 -6.64 -6.71 17.17
N ALA A 74 -7.42 -7.77 16.91
CA ALA A 74 -7.37 -9.00 17.70
C ALA A 74 -5.99 -9.68 17.68
N HIS A 75 -5.30 -9.67 16.53
CA HIS A 75 -3.93 -10.19 16.40
C HIS A 75 -2.91 -9.33 17.17
N ALA A 76 -3.05 -8.01 17.14
CA ALA A 76 -2.22 -7.10 17.92
C ALA A 76 -2.37 -7.33 19.42
N GLU A 77 -3.61 -7.53 19.90
CA GLU A 77 -3.87 -7.85 21.29
C GLU A 77 -3.22 -9.17 21.71
N ARG A 78 -3.30 -10.21 20.87
CA ARG A 78 -2.64 -11.50 21.12
C ARG A 78 -1.12 -11.37 21.16
N LEU A 79 -0.52 -10.63 20.23
CA LEU A 79 0.93 -10.41 20.21
C LEU A 79 1.40 -9.73 21.50
N HIS A 80 0.65 -8.72 21.96
CA HIS A 80 0.96 -8.02 23.19
C HIS A 80 0.80 -8.92 24.42
N ALA A 81 -0.28 -9.69 24.52
CA ALA A 81 -0.50 -10.64 25.62
C ALA A 81 0.57 -11.75 25.71
N GLN A 82 1.18 -12.10 24.58
CA GLN A 82 2.28 -13.08 24.51
C GLN A 82 3.66 -12.45 24.79
N SER A 83 3.76 -11.13 24.76
CA SER A 83 5.00 -10.43 25.08
C SER A 83 5.20 -10.48 26.59
N ARG A 84 6.31 -11.08 27.02
CA ARG A 84 6.65 -11.22 28.44
C ARG A 84 6.76 -9.81 29.04
N PRO A 85 6.15 -9.52 30.21
CA PRO A 85 6.38 -8.25 30.86
C PRO A 85 7.89 -8.08 31.10
N ASP A 86 8.39 -6.88 30.80
CA ASP A 86 9.77 -6.51 31.06
C ASP A 86 10.05 -6.74 32.56
N PRO A 87 11.10 -7.49 32.95
CA PRO A 87 11.43 -7.72 34.35
C PRO A 87 11.64 -6.43 35.18
N ALA A 88 11.76 -5.26 34.53
CA ALA A 88 11.88 -3.96 35.18
C ALA A 88 10.80 -2.94 34.81
N GLY A 89 9.77 -3.30 34.03
CA GLY A 89 8.83 -2.33 33.44
C GLY A 89 7.38 -2.60 33.78
N GLU A 90 6.68 -1.56 34.25
CA GLU A 90 5.22 -1.51 34.28
C GLU A 90 4.65 -1.94 32.91
N PRO A 91 3.55 -2.70 32.86
CA PRO A 91 2.89 -2.99 31.60
C PRO A 91 2.58 -1.66 30.90
N ALA A 92 2.99 -1.51 29.63
CA ALA A 92 2.71 -0.31 28.87
C ALA A 92 1.21 -0.03 28.90
N GLU A 93 0.81 1.04 29.60
CA GLU A 93 -0.59 1.37 29.80
C GLU A 93 -1.23 1.64 28.45
N ARG A 94 -2.29 0.91 28.12
CA ARG A 94 -3.02 1.11 26.86
C ARG A 94 -3.66 2.48 26.88
N ASP A 95 -3.56 3.18 25.76
CA ASP A 95 -4.46 4.27 25.44
C ASP A 95 -5.78 3.66 24.90
N PRO A 96 -6.87 3.64 25.68
CA PRO A 96 -8.12 3.02 25.26
C PRO A 96 -8.78 3.75 24.08
N GLY A 97 -8.32 4.96 23.74
CA GLY A 97 -8.80 5.71 22.60
C GLY A 97 -8.13 5.34 21.27
N VAL A 98 -7.19 4.38 21.27
CA VAL A 98 -6.43 4.02 20.06
C VAL A 98 -6.57 2.54 19.72
N PRO A 99 -6.88 2.19 18.45
CA PRO A 99 -7.01 0.80 18.03
C PRO A 99 -5.75 -0.01 18.35
N PRO A 100 -5.88 -1.26 18.86
CA PRO A 100 -4.74 -2.08 19.29
C PRO A 100 -3.59 -2.19 18.28
N PHE A 101 -3.88 -2.37 16.99
CA PHE A 101 -2.84 -2.46 15.96
C PHE A 101 -2.14 -1.11 15.73
N VAL A 102 -2.87 0.00 15.84
CA VAL A 102 -2.32 1.37 15.75
C VAL A 102 -1.47 1.70 16.97
N ALA A 103 -1.79 1.14 18.14
CA ALA A 103 -1.00 1.34 19.36
C ALA A 103 0.38 0.68 19.31
N LEU A 104 0.57 -0.35 18.47
CA LEU A 104 1.87 -1.01 18.27
C LEU A 104 2.89 -0.03 17.67
N SER A 105 4.14 -0.13 18.13
CA SER A 105 5.29 0.48 17.45
C SER A 105 5.47 -0.08 16.04
N PHE A 106 6.15 0.65 15.15
CA PHE A 106 6.42 0.16 13.79
C PHE A 106 7.10 -1.22 13.80
N ALA A 107 8.07 -1.44 14.69
CA ALA A 107 8.77 -2.71 14.81
C ALA A 107 7.82 -3.87 15.20
N GLU A 108 6.87 -3.61 16.10
CA GLU A 108 5.86 -4.61 16.50
C GLU A 108 4.85 -4.86 15.37
N ARG A 109 4.44 -3.83 14.64
CA ARG A 109 3.59 -3.99 13.44
C ARG A 109 4.31 -4.85 12.39
N THR A 110 5.57 -4.56 12.10
CA THR A 110 6.39 -5.36 11.16
C THR A 110 6.49 -6.80 11.62
N ARG A 111 6.78 -7.04 12.91
CA ARG A 111 6.81 -8.39 13.50
C ARG A 111 5.49 -9.11 13.31
N LEU A 112 4.36 -8.43 13.55
CA LEU A 112 3.05 -9.01 13.37
C LEU A 112 2.77 -9.37 11.90
N VAL A 113 3.08 -8.47 10.97
CA VAL A 113 2.94 -8.73 9.53
C VAL A 113 3.78 -9.95 9.10
N VAL A 114 5.01 -10.08 9.60
CA VAL A 114 5.86 -11.26 9.33
C VAL A 114 5.19 -12.54 9.82
N ILE A 115 4.60 -12.54 11.01
CA ILE A 115 3.87 -13.70 11.56
C ILE A 115 2.65 -14.04 10.69
N LEU A 116 1.84 -13.03 10.35
CA LEU A 116 0.59 -13.20 9.62
C LEU A 116 0.81 -13.67 8.18
N THR A 117 1.94 -13.30 7.56
CA THR A 117 2.29 -13.67 6.19
C THR A 117 3.22 -14.89 6.09
N ALA A 118 3.65 -15.44 7.23
CA ALA A 118 4.55 -16.59 7.29
C ALA A 118 3.94 -17.85 6.64
N PRO A 119 4.76 -18.69 5.99
CA PRO A 119 4.31 -20.02 5.53
C PRO A 119 3.69 -20.81 6.69
N GLY A 120 2.53 -21.43 6.44
CA GLY A 120 1.80 -22.23 7.42
C GLY A 120 0.81 -21.45 8.30
N HIS A 121 0.80 -20.11 8.26
CA HIS A 121 -0.26 -19.34 8.94
C HIS A 121 -1.61 -19.59 8.26
N PRO A 122 -2.68 -19.95 8.99
CA PRO A 122 -3.96 -20.36 8.39
C PRO A 122 -4.62 -19.26 7.56
N GLU A 123 -4.40 -18.00 7.93
CA GLU A 123 -4.99 -16.83 7.27
C GLU A 123 -4.03 -16.16 6.27
N ARG A 124 -2.87 -16.76 5.99
CA ARG A 124 -1.78 -16.14 5.22
C ARG A 124 -2.25 -15.46 3.94
N HIS A 125 -3.10 -16.14 3.17
CA HIS A 125 -3.57 -15.64 1.88
C HIS A 125 -4.32 -14.31 2.00
N LEU A 126 -5.07 -14.11 3.08
CA LEU A 126 -5.80 -12.87 3.34
C LEU A 126 -4.84 -11.70 3.60
N TRP A 127 -3.82 -11.94 4.43
CA TRP A 127 -2.83 -10.93 4.79
C TRP A 127 -1.88 -10.58 3.64
N VAL A 128 -1.50 -11.57 2.84
CA VAL A 128 -0.73 -11.36 1.60
C VAL A 128 -1.53 -10.53 0.60
N SER A 129 -2.84 -10.76 0.45
CA SER A 129 -3.68 -9.92 -0.42
C SER A 129 -3.76 -8.47 0.06
N LEU A 130 -3.93 -8.23 1.36
CA LEU A 130 -3.95 -6.87 1.91
C LEU A 130 -2.60 -6.16 1.70
N ALA A 131 -1.49 -6.88 1.86
CA ALA A 131 -0.15 -6.37 1.58
C ALA A 131 0.08 -6.11 0.10
N LEU A 132 -0.43 -6.98 -0.78
CA LEU A 132 -0.36 -6.80 -2.23
C LEU A 132 -1.01 -5.49 -2.64
N PHE A 133 -2.23 -5.19 -2.19
CA PHE A 133 -2.90 -3.94 -2.54
C PHE A 133 -2.21 -2.70 -1.95
N SER A 134 -1.55 -2.83 -0.80
CA SER A 134 -0.72 -1.75 -0.25
C SER A 134 0.47 -1.42 -1.18
N ASN A 135 1.14 -2.44 -1.73
CA ASN A 135 2.19 -2.24 -2.73
C ASN A 135 1.61 -1.70 -4.05
N MET A 136 0.51 -2.28 -4.56
CA MET A 136 -0.10 -1.83 -5.82
C MET A 136 -0.57 -0.37 -5.77
N ALA A 137 -1.05 0.11 -4.63
CA ALA A 137 -1.36 1.52 -4.47
C ALA A 137 -0.13 2.39 -4.72
N PHE A 138 1.02 2.02 -4.15
CA PHE A 138 2.27 2.75 -4.36
C PHE A 138 2.84 2.54 -5.77
N ASP A 139 3.10 1.29 -6.17
CA ASP A 139 3.87 0.97 -7.37
C ASP A 139 3.15 1.31 -8.68
N THR A 140 1.82 1.19 -8.69
CA THR A 140 1.05 1.33 -9.94
C THR A 140 -0.09 2.32 -9.84
N GLY A 141 -0.49 2.75 -8.64
CA GLY A 141 -1.66 3.59 -8.45
C GLY A 141 -2.91 2.93 -9.04
N ALA A 142 -3.09 1.61 -8.85
CA ALA A 142 -4.01 0.76 -9.63
C ALA A 142 -5.50 1.19 -9.66
N HIS A 143 -5.92 2.10 -8.79
CA HIS A 143 -7.27 2.67 -8.75
C HIS A 143 -7.42 3.97 -9.54
N LEU A 144 -6.32 4.46 -10.15
CA LEU A 144 -6.24 5.73 -10.86
C LEU A 144 -5.96 5.51 -12.34
N HIS A 145 -6.42 6.45 -13.17
CA HIS A 145 -5.99 6.51 -14.55
C HIS A 145 -4.52 6.96 -14.59
N THR A 146 -3.63 6.17 -15.21
CA THR A 146 -2.18 6.36 -15.08
C THR A 146 -1.71 7.76 -15.53
N ALA A 147 -2.26 8.31 -16.61
CA ALA A 147 -1.89 9.64 -17.09
C ALA A 147 -2.25 10.74 -16.06
N ASP A 148 -3.42 10.60 -15.41
CA ASP A 148 -3.91 11.57 -14.43
C ASP A 148 -3.12 11.46 -13.13
N ALA A 149 -2.79 10.23 -12.71
CA ALA A 149 -1.95 9.97 -11.56
C ALA A 149 -0.56 10.58 -11.72
N ILE A 150 0.06 10.47 -12.90
CA ILE A 150 1.35 11.10 -13.20
C ILE A 150 1.23 12.62 -13.19
N ALA A 151 0.21 13.18 -13.86
CA ALA A 151 -0.04 14.61 -13.88
C ALA A 151 -0.26 15.19 -12.48
N ALA A 152 -0.91 14.42 -11.59
CA ALA A 152 -1.12 14.76 -10.19
C ALA A 152 0.10 14.53 -9.28
N GLY A 153 1.21 13.98 -9.81
CA GLY A 153 2.42 13.72 -9.04
C GLY A 153 2.30 12.54 -8.07
N HIS A 154 1.61 11.46 -8.49
CA HIS A 154 1.43 10.26 -7.67
C HIS A 154 2.78 9.74 -7.13
N PRO A 155 2.92 9.55 -5.80
CA PRO A 155 4.23 9.42 -5.16
C PRO A 155 5.03 8.22 -5.64
N GLY A 156 4.40 7.04 -5.77
CA GLY A 156 5.13 5.85 -6.20
C GLY A 156 5.42 5.80 -7.69
N LEU A 157 4.56 6.40 -8.54
CA LEU A 157 4.84 6.52 -9.98
C LEU A 157 6.02 7.47 -10.22
N ALA A 158 6.08 8.57 -9.47
CA ALA A 158 7.21 9.49 -9.47
C ALA A 158 8.49 8.82 -8.98
N ALA A 159 8.43 8.04 -7.88
CA ALA A 159 9.58 7.32 -7.33
C ALA A 159 10.13 6.26 -8.29
N LEU A 160 9.25 5.56 -9.03
CA LEU A 160 9.63 4.56 -10.03
C LEU A 160 10.06 5.18 -11.37
N GLY A 161 9.88 6.48 -11.57
CA GLY A 161 10.28 7.19 -12.78
C GLY A 161 9.38 6.90 -13.99
N PHE A 162 8.07 6.72 -13.78
CA PHE A 162 7.13 6.61 -14.88
C PHE A 162 7.17 7.88 -15.75
N ALA A 163 7.44 7.70 -17.04
CA ALA A 163 7.44 8.81 -17.98
C ALA A 163 6.01 9.34 -18.20
N PRO A 164 5.80 10.65 -18.36
CA PRO A 164 4.53 11.17 -18.81
C PRO A 164 4.25 10.75 -20.27
N PRO A 165 2.99 10.72 -20.70
CA PRO A 165 2.68 10.63 -22.13
C PRO A 165 3.25 11.83 -22.89
N SER A 166 3.45 11.68 -24.21
CA SER A 166 3.78 12.79 -25.11
C SER A 166 2.64 13.83 -25.14
N ASP A 167 2.90 15.00 -25.73
CA ASP A 167 1.95 16.13 -25.80
C ASP A 167 0.60 15.77 -26.45
N ASP A 168 0.56 14.74 -27.30
CA ASP A 168 -0.65 14.21 -27.94
C ASP A 168 -1.35 13.09 -27.14
N GLY A 169 -0.92 12.86 -25.89
CA GLY A 169 -1.45 11.83 -25.00
C GLY A 169 -0.96 10.41 -25.29
N GLN A 170 -0.10 10.20 -26.30
CA GLN A 170 0.42 8.88 -26.62
C GLN A 170 1.67 8.55 -25.81
N TRP A 171 1.76 7.28 -25.42
CA TRP A 171 2.93 6.74 -24.73
C TRP A 171 3.99 6.39 -25.75
N ARG A 172 5.07 7.16 -25.77
CA ARG A 172 6.21 6.93 -26.66
C ARG A 172 7.50 7.03 -25.88
N PHE A 173 8.39 6.07 -26.13
CA PHE A 173 9.71 6.00 -25.53
C PHE A 173 10.71 6.11 -26.67
N SER A 174 11.20 7.33 -26.92
CA SER A 174 12.16 7.61 -28.00
C SER A 174 13.53 6.97 -27.75
N GLU A 175 13.84 6.70 -26.48
CA GLU A 175 15.03 5.97 -26.06
C GLU A 175 14.72 4.48 -25.89
N PHE A 176 15.53 3.62 -26.52
CA PHE A 176 15.45 2.19 -26.29
C PHE A 176 15.57 1.90 -24.79
N SER A 177 14.77 0.98 -24.24
CA SER A 177 14.77 0.64 -22.81
C SER A 177 16.14 0.21 -22.24
N TYR A 178 17.11 -0.10 -23.11
CA TYR A 178 18.49 -0.46 -22.75
C TYR A 178 19.54 0.60 -23.17
N GLY A 179 19.11 1.80 -23.58
CA GLY A 179 19.99 2.86 -24.11
C GLY A 179 20.72 2.47 -25.40
N ARG A 180 20.33 1.37 -26.06
CA ARG A 180 20.97 0.86 -27.28
C ARG A 180 19.99 0.09 -28.17
N PRO A 181 20.22 0.06 -29.50
CA PRO A 181 19.50 -0.84 -30.40
C PRO A 181 19.75 -2.30 -30.01
N LEU A 182 18.69 -3.08 -29.78
CA LEU A 182 18.80 -4.52 -29.49
C LEU A 182 18.79 -5.40 -30.74
N ALA A 183 18.32 -4.84 -31.87
CA ALA A 183 18.24 -5.54 -33.14
C ALA A 183 18.53 -4.58 -34.30
N ARG A 184 19.06 -5.13 -35.40
CA ARG A 184 19.16 -4.42 -36.67
C ARG A 184 17.75 -4.31 -37.28
N LEU A 185 17.37 -3.12 -37.72
CA LEU A 185 16.13 -2.92 -38.45
C LEU A 185 16.20 -3.68 -39.78
N HIS A 186 15.15 -4.42 -40.15
CA HIS A 186 15.08 -5.08 -41.44
C HIS A 186 14.96 -4.02 -42.54
N PRO A 187 15.64 -4.15 -43.70
CA PRO A 187 15.57 -3.14 -44.76
C PRO A 187 14.14 -2.87 -45.25
N ASP A 188 13.26 -3.87 -45.15
CA ASP A 188 11.86 -3.76 -45.56
C ASP A 188 10.91 -3.34 -44.43
N THR A 189 11.42 -2.83 -43.29
CA THR A 189 10.56 -2.30 -42.23
C THR A 189 9.95 -0.97 -42.66
N THR A 190 8.63 -0.91 -42.73
CA THR A 190 7.86 0.30 -43.02
C THR A 190 7.90 1.30 -41.86
N PRO A 191 7.49 2.57 -42.07
CA PRO A 191 7.40 3.56 -40.97
C PRO A 191 6.47 3.16 -39.81
N SER A 192 5.54 2.23 -40.02
CA SER A 192 4.69 1.68 -38.95
C SER A 192 5.33 0.54 -38.17
N GLY A 193 6.53 0.08 -38.56
CA GLY A 193 7.24 -1.02 -37.91
C GLY A 193 6.92 -2.42 -38.47
N SER A 194 6.12 -2.53 -39.54
CA SER A 194 5.78 -3.80 -40.18
C SER A 194 6.75 -4.13 -41.33
N LEU A 195 6.86 -5.38 -41.75
CA LEU A 195 7.53 -5.72 -43.00
C LEU A 195 6.64 -5.34 -44.20
N ALA A 196 7.24 -4.78 -45.24
CA ALA A 196 6.60 -4.48 -46.52
C ALA A 196 6.29 -5.72 -47.35
#